data_AF-A0A7V4J4Z2-F1
#
_entry.id   AF-A0A7V4J4Z2-F1
#
_cell.length_a   1.000
_cell.length_b   1.000
_cell.length_c   1.000
_cell.angle_alpha   90.00
_cell.angle_beta   90.00
_cell.angle_gamma   90.00
#
_symmetry.space_group_name_H-M   'P 1'
#
loop_
_entity.id
_entity.type
_entity.pdbx_description
1 polymer ?
#
loop_
_entity_poly.entity_id
_entity_poly.type
_entity_poly.pdbx_seq_one_letter_code
_entity_poly.pdbx_strand_id
1 'polypeptide(L)'
;MEPDELMRQLSAAVVEGNDSAAASLARNALAAGIPPMTLVKQAIQSAMDVVGERFECGDAFLPELILAGDAARAALDQILPSISGDDMAAARAGTVVLATMYGDNHDIGKNIVSAILSTYGFRVVDLGINVSPPAVVEAAAREKADIIALSTLITTSLPYQRQVIDLLKESGRRDQHFVIIGGGPVTPEWARSISADGYGRDANDAATLCQKLMAGLEPPLPEPLILGALKH
;
A
#
# COMPACT_ATOMS: atom_id res chain seq x y z
N MET A 1 -1.40 -32.29 10.51
CA MET A 1 -2.16 -31.20 11.15
C MET A 1 -3.38 -30.97 10.29
N GLU A 2 -4.56 -30.84 10.89
CA GLU A 2 -5.78 -30.60 10.13
C GLU A 2 -5.71 -29.26 9.37
N PRO A 3 -6.28 -29.15 8.15
CA PRO A 3 -6.25 -27.93 7.35
C PRO A 3 -6.71 -26.66 8.09
N ASP A 4 -7.77 -26.77 8.90
CA ASP A 4 -8.31 -25.65 9.66
C ASP A 4 -7.34 -25.14 10.74
N GLU A 5 -6.59 -26.06 11.36
CA GLU A 5 -5.59 -25.70 12.37
C GLU A 5 -4.39 -24.99 11.74
N LEU A 6 -3.99 -25.40 10.53
CA LEU A 6 -2.95 -24.70 9.76
C LEU A 6 -3.36 -23.25 9.44
N MET A 7 -4.60 -23.02 9.00
CA MET A 7 -5.10 -21.68 8.70
C MET A 7 -5.19 -20.81 9.96
N ARG A 8 -5.67 -21.38 11.07
CA ARG A 8 -5.76 -20.68 12.36
C ARG A 8 -4.38 -20.27 12.88
N GLN A 9 -3.41 -21.18 12.82
CA GLN A 9 -2.03 -20.89 13.22
C GLN A 9 -1.37 -19.87 12.30
N LEU A 10 -1.60 -19.96 10.98
CA LEU A 10 -1.09 -18.98 10.02
C LEU A 10 -1.64 -17.58 10.35
N SER A 11 -2.95 -17.47 10.59
CA SER A 11 -3.59 -16.21 10.97
C SER A 11 -2.99 -15.65 12.27
N ALA A 12 -2.81 -16.50 13.29
CA ALA A 12 -2.21 -16.11 14.55
C ALA A 12 -0.77 -15.62 14.37
N ALA A 13 0.05 -16.33 13.59
CA ALA A 13 1.43 -15.93 13.31
C ALA A 13 1.50 -14.58 12.60
N VAL A 14 0.54 -14.26 11.71
CA VAL A 14 0.42 -12.94 11.08
C VAL A 14 0.05 -11.87 12.11
N VAL A 15 -0.97 -12.10 12.95
CA VAL A 15 -1.38 -11.15 13.99
C VAL A 15 -0.26 -10.89 15.01
N GLU A 16 0.52 -11.91 15.35
CA GLU A 16 1.66 -11.83 16.27
C GLU A 16 2.92 -11.23 15.61
N GLY A 17 2.90 -11.02 14.28
CA GLY A 17 4.04 -10.46 13.54
C GLY A 17 5.25 -11.39 13.45
N ASN A 18 5.02 -12.71 13.43
CA ASN A 18 6.08 -13.71 13.32
C ASN A 18 6.26 -14.17 11.86
N ASP A 19 7.17 -13.50 11.15
CA ASP A 19 7.50 -13.73 9.75
C ASP A 19 7.97 -15.16 9.44
N SER A 20 8.87 -15.70 10.28
CA SER A 20 9.43 -17.03 10.12
C SER A 20 8.37 -18.12 10.26
N ALA A 21 7.47 -17.98 11.25
CA ALA A 21 6.37 -18.89 11.47
C ALA A 21 5.33 -18.78 10.36
N ALA A 22 4.95 -17.55 9.97
CA ALA A 22 3.97 -17.30 8.91
C ALA A 22 4.41 -17.92 7.57
N ALA A 23 5.68 -17.73 7.17
CA ALA A 23 6.22 -18.35 5.96
C ALA A 23 6.22 -19.89 6.04
N SER A 24 6.60 -20.45 7.19
CA SER A 24 6.60 -21.90 7.39
C SER A 24 5.19 -22.51 7.34
N LEU A 25 4.23 -21.89 8.02
CA LEU A 25 2.84 -22.31 8.06
C LEU A 25 2.17 -22.20 6.70
N ALA A 26 2.47 -21.14 5.94
CA ALA A 26 1.99 -20.96 4.58
C ALA A 26 2.44 -22.12 3.66
N ARG A 27 3.72 -22.51 3.72
CA ARG A 27 4.22 -23.68 2.96
C ARG A 27 3.53 -24.98 3.38
N ASN A 28 3.36 -25.20 4.67
CA ASN A 28 2.72 -26.40 5.20
C ASN A 28 1.24 -26.47 4.79
N ALA A 29 0.54 -25.33 4.79
CA ALA A 29 -0.84 -25.22 4.35
C ALA A 29 -1.00 -25.53 2.85
N LEU A 30 -0.11 -25.03 2.00
CA LEU A 30 -0.08 -25.38 0.58
C LEU A 30 0.19 -26.87 0.37
N ALA A 31 1.16 -27.44 1.09
CA ALA A 31 1.49 -28.86 1.01
C ALA A 31 0.35 -29.77 1.50
N ALA A 32 -0.50 -29.28 2.42
CA ALA A 32 -1.71 -29.94 2.86
C ALA A 32 -2.88 -29.82 1.87
N GLY A 33 -2.69 -29.14 0.73
CA GLY A 33 -3.69 -29.02 -0.33
C GLY A 33 -4.71 -27.90 -0.11
N ILE A 34 -4.46 -26.96 0.82
CA ILE A 34 -5.35 -25.82 1.03
C ILE A 34 -5.24 -24.89 -0.20
N PRO A 35 -6.37 -24.49 -0.82
CA PRO A 35 -6.32 -23.62 -1.98
C PRO A 35 -5.59 -22.29 -1.67
N PRO A 36 -4.63 -21.84 -2.51
CA PRO A 36 -3.87 -20.61 -2.30
C PRO A 36 -4.73 -19.38 -2.01
N MET A 37 -5.81 -19.19 -2.78
CA MET A 37 -6.73 -18.06 -2.59
C MET A 37 -7.50 -18.11 -1.27
N THR A 38 -7.75 -19.31 -0.74
CA THR A 38 -8.34 -19.46 0.60
C THR A 38 -7.37 -18.97 1.67
N LEU A 39 -6.08 -19.29 1.55
CA LEU A 39 -5.05 -18.81 2.48
C LEU A 39 -4.90 -17.29 2.44
N VAL A 40 -4.89 -16.70 1.24
CA VAL A 40 -4.82 -15.25 1.07
C VAL A 40 -6.02 -14.57 1.74
N LYS A 41 -7.25 -14.99 1.42
CA LYS A 41 -8.45 -14.29 1.87
C LYS A 41 -8.82 -14.57 3.32
N GLN A 42 -8.81 -15.84 3.72
CA GLN A 42 -9.39 -16.27 5.00
C GLN A 42 -8.37 -16.33 6.13
N ALA A 43 -7.07 -16.46 5.83
CA ALA A 43 -6.03 -16.44 6.84
C ALA A 43 -5.30 -15.11 6.89
N ILE A 44 -4.71 -14.68 5.76
CA ILE A 44 -3.83 -13.51 5.75
C ILE A 44 -4.63 -12.21 5.78
N GLN A 45 -5.55 -11.98 4.84
CA GLN A 45 -6.34 -10.75 4.80
C GLN A 45 -7.18 -10.58 6.07
N SER A 46 -7.91 -11.61 6.50
CA SER A 46 -8.66 -11.56 7.76
C SER A 46 -7.79 -11.30 8.99
N ALA A 47 -6.56 -11.83 9.04
CA ALA A 47 -5.62 -11.50 10.11
C ALA A 47 -5.20 -10.03 10.08
N MET A 48 -4.91 -9.49 8.90
CA MET A 48 -4.53 -8.08 8.76
C MET A 48 -5.69 -7.12 9.03
N ASP A 49 -6.92 -7.48 8.69
CA ASP A 49 -8.12 -6.71 9.05
C ASP A 49 -8.21 -6.56 10.58
N VAL A 50 -7.97 -7.64 11.33
CA VAL A 50 -7.95 -7.62 12.80
C VAL A 50 -6.86 -6.69 13.34
N VAL A 51 -5.65 -6.71 12.76
CA VAL A 51 -4.56 -5.82 13.20
C VAL A 51 -4.89 -4.36 12.86
N GLY A 52 -5.46 -4.10 11.68
CA GLY A 52 -5.94 -2.78 11.27
C GLY A 52 -6.99 -2.22 12.22
N GLU A 53 -8.03 -3.00 12.53
CA GLU A 53 -9.07 -2.62 13.48
C GLU A 53 -8.49 -2.30 14.88
N ARG A 54 -7.56 -3.13 15.37
CA ARG A 54 -6.88 -2.87 16.65
C ARG A 54 -6.09 -1.56 16.63
N PHE A 55 -5.43 -1.26 15.52
CA PHE A 55 -4.70 0.01 15.39
C PHE A 55 -5.66 1.20 15.37
N GLU A 56 -6.79 1.10 14.67
CA GLU A 56 -7.81 2.15 14.60
C GLU A 56 -8.47 2.43 15.95
N CYS A 57 -8.74 1.42 16.77
CA CYS A 57 -9.30 1.59 18.11
C CYS A 57 -8.25 1.89 19.20
N GLY A 58 -6.97 1.90 18.85
CA GLY A 58 -5.86 2.20 19.77
C GLY A 58 -5.39 1.03 20.64
N ASP A 59 -5.83 -0.20 20.33
CA ASP A 59 -5.44 -1.43 21.00
C ASP A 59 -4.12 -2.03 20.45
N ALA A 60 -3.68 -1.59 19.26
CA ALA A 60 -2.36 -1.92 18.70
C ALA A 60 -1.60 -0.64 18.31
N PHE A 61 -0.26 -0.72 18.36
CA PHE A 61 0.64 0.37 18.00
C PHE A 61 1.32 0.14 16.65
N LEU A 62 1.92 1.20 16.11
CA LEU A 62 2.64 1.16 14.84
C LEU A 62 3.68 0.02 14.72
N PRO A 63 4.50 -0.30 15.75
CA PRO A 63 5.43 -1.42 15.65
C PRO A 63 4.75 -2.77 15.41
N GLU A 64 3.60 -3.01 16.04
CA GLU A 64 2.83 -4.25 15.86
C GLU A 64 2.25 -4.34 14.45
N LEU A 65 1.80 -3.20 13.91
CA LEU A 65 1.33 -3.09 12.53
C LEU A 65 2.42 -3.44 11.51
N ILE A 66 3.64 -2.94 11.72
CA ILE A 66 4.80 -3.22 10.87
C ILE A 66 5.15 -4.71 10.92
N LEU A 67 5.26 -5.28 12.13
CA LEU A 67 5.58 -6.70 12.30
C LEU A 67 4.53 -7.62 11.66
N ALA A 68 3.24 -7.31 11.82
CA ALA A 68 2.16 -8.05 11.18
C ALA A 68 2.23 -7.96 9.65
N GLY A 69 2.51 -6.77 9.11
CA GLY A 69 2.70 -6.56 7.67
C GLY A 69 3.86 -7.38 7.11
N ASP A 70 4.99 -7.41 7.79
CA ASP A 70 6.15 -8.21 7.42
C ASP A 70 5.84 -9.71 7.45
N ALA A 71 5.09 -10.17 8.46
CA ALA A 71 4.67 -11.56 8.57
C ALA A 71 3.68 -11.97 7.47
N ALA A 72 2.70 -11.12 7.16
CA ALA A 72 1.78 -11.32 6.04
C ALA A 72 2.52 -11.39 4.71
N ARG A 73 3.48 -10.49 4.48
CA ARG A 73 4.32 -10.50 3.28
C ARG A 73 5.12 -11.79 3.17
N ALA A 74 5.77 -12.22 4.25
CA ALA A 74 6.55 -13.45 4.28
C ALA A 74 5.69 -14.69 3.92
N ALA A 75 4.43 -14.73 4.38
CA ALA A 75 3.48 -15.77 4.00
C ALA A 75 3.03 -15.67 2.53
N LEU A 76 2.69 -14.48 2.06
CA LEU A 76 2.30 -14.24 0.66
C LEU A 76 3.41 -14.64 -0.31
N ASP A 77 4.67 -14.34 -0.01
CA ASP A 77 5.81 -14.73 -0.84
C ASP A 77 5.91 -16.25 -1.05
N GLN A 78 5.34 -17.07 -0.15
CA GLN A 78 5.24 -18.52 -0.32
C GLN A 78 4.02 -18.95 -1.15
N ILE A 79 2.92 -18.20 -1.07
CA ILE A 79 1.63 -18.58 -1.64
C ILE A 79 1.50 -18.11 -3.10
N LEU A 80 1.90 -16.87 -3.37
CA LEU A 80 1.73 -16.23 -4.68
C LEU A 80 2.34 -17.02 -5.85
N PRO A 81 3.52 -17.69 -5.73
CA PRO A 81 4.04 -18.52 -6.81
C PRO A 81 3.15 -19.71 -7.20
N SER A 82 2.23 -20.10 -6.33
CA SER A 82 1.27 -21.19 -6.56
C SER A 82 -0.06 -20.70 -7.15
N ILE A 83 -0.21 -19.40 -7.37
CA ILE A 83 -1.40 -18.78 -7.96
C ILE A 83 -1.12 -18.51 -9.44
N SER A 84 -2.06 -18.87 -10.30
CA SER A 84 -1.94 -18.73 -11.75
C SER A 84 -2.73 -17.53 -12.29
N GLY A 85 -2.17 -16.86 -13.31
CA GLY A 85 -2.89 -15.91 -14.18
C GLY A 85 -3.81 -14.92 -13.46
N ASP A 86 -5.10 -14.98 -13.77
CA ASP A 86 -6.12 -14.01 -13.33
C ASP A 86 -6.33 -13.97 -11.80
N ASP A 87 -6.04 -15.06 -11.09
CA ASP A 87 -6.16 -15.10 -9.63
C ASP A 87 -5.04 -14.30 -8.93
N MET A 88 -3.91 -14.05 -9.60
CA MET A 88 -2.82 -13.23 -9.03
C MET A 88 -3.23 -11.76 -8.85
N ALA A 89 -4.06 -11.24 -9.76
CA ALA A 89 -4.61 -9.89 -9.61
C ALA A 89 -5.62 -9.84 -8.45
N ALA A 90 -6.42 -10.90 -8.27
CA ALA A 90 -7.37 -11.01 -7.16
C ALA A 90 -6.70 -11.27 -5.79
N ALA A 91 -5.43 -11.69 -5.77
CA ALA A 91 -4.68 -11.98 -4.55
C ALA A 91 -4.08 -10.74 -3.87
N ARG A 92 -4.09 -9.57 -4.52
CA ARG A 92 -3.53 -8.31 -4.00
C ARG A 92 -4.56 -7.19 -4.14
N ALA A 93 -4.57 -6.25 -3.20
CA ALA A 93 -5.43 -5.06 -3.29
C ALA A 93 -4.96 -4.08 -4.37
N GLY A 94 -3.65 -4.06 -4.64
CA GLY A 94 -2.99 -3.24 -5.65
C GLY A 94 -1.49 -3.12 -5.36
N THR A 95 -0.73 -2.60 -6.31
CA THR A 95 0.68 -2.25 -6.16
C THR A 95 0.83 -0.74 -5.98
N VAL A 96 1.51 -0.32 -4.92
CA VAL A 96 1.78 1.09 -4.62
C VAL A 96 3.28 1.36 -4.71
N VAL A 97 3.68 2.31 -5.55
CA VAL A 97 5.03 2.90 -5.47
C VAL A 97 4.96 4.10 -4.55
N LEU A 98 5.77 4.10 -3.50
CA LEU A 98 5.75 5.10 -2.43
C LEU A 98 7.12 5.77 -2.33
N ALA A 99 7.16 7.10 -2.28
CA ALA A 99 8.42 7.85 -2.24
C ALA A 99 8.30 9.18 -1.48
N THR A 100 9.37 9.58 -0.78
CA THR A 100 9.54 10.98 -0.36
C THR A 100 10.32 11.73 -1.44
N MET A 101 9.78 12.88 -1.86
CA MET A 101 10.30 13.61 -3.01
C MET A 101 11.71 14.16 -2.82
N TYR A 102 12.37 14.43 -3.94
CA TYR A 102 13.72 14.99 -4.00
C TYR A 102 13.92 16.20 -3.08
N GLY A 103 15.10 16.26 -2.44
CA GLY A 103 15.46 17.27 -1.46
C GLY A 103 14.85 17.09 -0.07
N ASP A 104 13.97 16.09 0.11
CA ASP A 104 13.29 15.84 1.37
C ASP A 104 13.69 14.49 1.97
N ASN A 105 14.20 14.54 3.21
CA ASN A 105 14.75 13.40 3.94
C ASN A 105 13.78 12.83 4.99
N HIS A 106 12.54 13.31 5.05
CA HIS A 106 11.58 12.84 6.04
C HIS A 106 10.88 11.55 5.58
N ASP A 107 10.85 10.56 6.46
CA ASP A 107 10.30 9.22 6.15
C ASP A 107 9.22 8.75 7.12
N ILE A 108 9.13 9.29 8.35
CA ILE A 108 8.21 8.82 9.39
C ILE A 108 6.77 8.67 8.86
N GLY A 109 6.19 9.74 8.31
CA GLY A 109 4.82 9.71 7.79
C GLY A 109 4.64 8.71 6.63
N LYS A 110 5.64 8.64 5.73
CA LYS A 110 5.66 7.69 4.62
C LYS A 110 5.71 6.25 5.12
N ASN A 111 6.54 5.95 6.12
CA ASN A 111 6.71 4.60 6.67
C ASN A 111 5.44 4.15 7.39
N ILE A 112 4.71 5.07 8.04
CA ILE A 112 3.38 4.78 8.61
C ILE A 112 2.39 4.43 7.50
N VAL A 113 2.33 5.23 6.42
CA VAL A 113 1.49 4.93 5.25
C VAL A 113 1.82 3.54 4.67
N SER A 114 3.11 3.23 4.52
CA SER A 114 3.58 1.92 4.04
C SER A 114 3.07 0.77 4.91
N ALA A 115 3.18 0.90 6.23
CA ALA A 115 2.74 -0.12 7.18
C ALA A 115 1.23 -0.35 7.09
N ILE A 116 0.42 0.72 7.10
CA ILE A 116 -1.05 0.62 7.00
C ILE A 116 -1.48 0.07 5.64
N LEU A 117 -0.87 0.50 4.53
CA LEU A 117 -1.22 -0.07 3.23
C LEU A 117 -0.93 -1.57 3.15
N SER A 118 0.16 -2.02 3.77
CA SER A 118 0.49 -3.45 3.84
C SER A 118 -0.58 -4.24 4.61
N THR A 119 -1.22 -3.64 5.62
CA THR A 119 -2.32 -4.30 6.33
C THR A 119 -3.59 -4.41 5.52
N TYR A 120 -3.79 -3.51 4.57
CA TYR A 120 -4.88 -3.62 3.60
C TYR A 120 -4.55 -4.46 2.37
N GLY A 121 -3.47 -5.25 2.42
CA GLY A 121 -3.12 -6.20 1.36
C GLY A 121 -2.53 -5.56 0.10
N PHE A 122 -2.05 -4.32 0.19
CA PHE A 122 -1.30 -3.68 -0.89
C PHE A 122 0.14 -4.19 -0.93
N ARG A 123 0.68 -4.35 -2.15
CA ARG A 123 2.12 -4.51 -2.36
C ARG A 123 2.77 -3.13 -2.39
N VAL A 124 3.46 -2.74 -1.32
CA VAL A 124 4.15 -1.45 -1.26
C VAL A 124 5.59 -1.59 -1.72
N VAL A 125 5.97 -0.82 -2.74
CA VAL A 125 7.35 -0.62 -3.20
C VAL A 125 7.81 0.76 -2.75
N ASP A 126 8.46 0.79 -1.59
CA ASP A 126 9.01 2.01 -1.00
C ASP A 126 10.38 2.33 -1.60
N LEU A 127 10.48 3.48 -2.28
CA LEU A 127 11.72 3.98 -2.89
C LEU A 127 12.59 4.76 -1.90
N GLY A 128 12.10 4.97 -0.67
CA GLY A 128 12.79 5.71 0.37
C GLY A 128 12.63 7.22 0.23
N ILE A 129 13.70 7.93 0.57
CA ILE A 129 13.75 9.39 0.66
C ILE A 129 14.61 10.01 -0.42
N ASN A 130 14.44 11.33 -0.63
CA ASN A 130 15.20 12.09 -1.60
C ASN A 130 15.11 11.52 -3.04
N VAL A 131 13.93 11.07 -3.44
CA VAL A 131 13.72 10.36 -4.71
C VAL A 131 13.41 11.33 -5.84
N SER A 132 14.13 11.22 -6.96
CA SER A 132 13.91 12.07 -8.12
C SER A 132 12.62 11.70 -8.87
N PRO A 133 11.92 12.69 -9.49
CA PRO A 133 10.72 12.40 -10.28
C PRO A 133 10.89 11.33 -11.37
N PRO A 134 12.00 11.32 -12.16
CA PRO A 134 12.23 10.25 -13.13
C PRO A 134 12.33 8.86 -12.48
N ALA A 135 13.01 8.73 -11.33
CA ALA A 135 13.13 7.45 -10.64
C ALA A 135 11.77 6.91 -10.17
N VAL A 136 10.85 7.79 -9.75
CA VAL A 136 9.47 7.41 -9.42
C VAL A 136 8.76 6.86 -10.65
N VAL A 137 8.81 7.56 -11.79
CA VAL A 137 8.15 7.14 -13.04
C VAL A 137 8.71 5.80 -13.55
N GLU A 138 10.03 5.63 -13.52
CA GLU A 138 10.70 4.39 -13.90
C GLU A 138 10.32 3.23 -12.98
N ALA A 139 10.25 3.46 -11.68
CA ALA A 139 9.82 2.45 -10.73
C ALA A 139 8.35 2.08 -10.93
N ALA A 140 7.45 3.05 -11.10
CA ALA A 140 6.03 2.81 -11.37
C ALA A 140 5.83 1.94 -12.62
N ALA A 141 6.58 2.23 -13.68
CA ALA A 141 6.60 1.43 -14.90
C ALA A 141 7.11 -0.01 -14.68
N ARG A 142 8.27 -0.16 -14.02
CA ARG A 142 8.91 -1.46 -13.76
C ARG A 142 8.03 -2.35 -12.88
N GLU A 143 7.46 -1.76 -11.85
CA GLU A 143 6.67 -2.44 -10.83
C GLU A 143 5.21 -2.65 -11.24
N LYS A 144 4.79 -2.08 -12.38
CA LYS A 144 3.39 -2.03 -12.81
C LYS A 144 2.50 -1.51 -11.69
N ALA A 145 2.88 -0.37 -11.13
CA ALA A 145 2.17 0.22 -10.01
C ALA A 145 0.75 0.63 -10.42
N ASP A 146 -0.23 0.35 -9.58
CA ASP A 146 -1.59 0.87 -9.75
C ASP A 146 -1.68 2.29 -9.17
N ILE A 147 -0.92 2.54 -8.09
CA ILE A 147 -0.90 3.81 -7.36
C ILE A 147 0.54 4.30 -7.19
N ILE A 148 0.76 5.59 -7.42
CA ILE A 148 1.98 6.33 -7.09
C ILE A 148 1.63 7.27 -5.92
N ALA A 149 2.23 7.02 -4.76
CA ALA A 149 2.02 7.78 -3.54
C ALA A 149 3.24 8.64 -3.22
N LEU A 150 3.06 9.97 -3.20
CA LEU A 150 4.14 10.94 -3.05
C LEU A 150 4.05 11.68 -1.72
N SER A 151 5.11 11.57 -0.92
CA SER A 151 5.25 12.27 0.37
C SER A 151 6.14 13.50 0.24
N THR A 152 5.78 14.58 0.93
CA THR A 152 6.60 15.79 1.07
C THR A 152 6.31 16.48 2.40
N LEU A 153 7.33 16.79 3.20
CA LEU A 153 7.25 17.53 4.45
C LEU A 153 7.86 18.95 4.36
N ILE A 154 8.66 19.25 3.33
CA ILE A 154 9.20 20.60 3.11
C ILE A 154 8.61 21.27 1.87
N THR A 155 8.30 22.57 1.96
CA THR A 155 7.66 23.33 0.88
C THR A 155 8.48 23.39 -0.41
N THR A 156 9.81 23.38 -0.30
CA THR A 156 10.74 23.38 -1.44
C THR A 156 10.65 22.12 -2.28
N SER A 157 10.09 21.03 -1.76
CA SER A 157 9.97 19.75 -2.46
C SER A 157 8.59 19.53 -3.09
N LEU A 158 7.59 20.38 -2.80
CA LEU A 158 6.26 20.31 -3.40
C LEU A 158 6.28 20.28 -4.95
N PRO A 159 7.09 21.13 -5.63
CA PRO A 159 7.11 21.14 -7.10
C PRO A 159 7.49 19.79 -7.73
N TYR A 160 8.22 18.94 -7.02
CA TYR A 160 8.60 17.62 -7.54
C TYR A 160 7.41 16.65 -7.64
N GLN A 161 6.35 16.82 -6.82
CA GLN A 161 5.11 16.06 -7.00
C GLN A 161 4.43 16.39 -8.34
N ARG A 162 4.37 17.69 -8.69
CA ARG A 162 3.88 18.15 -9.99
C ARG A 162 4.74 17.58 -11.12
N GLN A 163 6.06 17.62 -10.96
CA GLN A 163 6.99 17.11 -11.97
C GLN A 163 6.81 15.61 -12.25
N VAL A 164 6.48 14.78 -11.25
CA VAL A 164 6.11 13.37 -11.48
C VAL A 164 4.90 13.26 -12.39
N ILE A 165 3.84 14.03 -12.13
CA ILE A 165 2.61 14.03 -12.94
C ILE A 165 2.90 14.49 -14.37
N ASP A 166 3.71 15.55 -14.54
CA ASP A 166 4.06 16.08 -15.85
C ASP A 166 4.88 15.06 -16.66
N LEU A 167 5.87 14.40 -16.04
CA LEU A 167 6.64 13.32 -16.68
C LEU A 167 5.76 12.13 -17.08
N LEU A 168 4.75 11.77 -16.28
CA LEU A 168 3.78 10.74 -16.64
C LEU A 168 2.95 11.14 -17.86
N LYS A 169 2.55 12.41 -17.97
CA LYS A 169 1.83 12.94 -19.14
C LYS A 169 2.73 12.94 -20.38
N GLU A 170 3.94 13.46 -20.26
CA GLU A 170 4.93 13.53 -21.35
C GLU A 170 5.29 12.15 -21.91
N SER A 171 5.33 11.13 -21.03
CA SER A 171 5.62 9.75 -21.43
C SER A 171 4.38 8.95 -21.85
N GLY A 172 3.18 9.54 -21.85
CA GLY A 172 1.93 8.86 -22.21
C GLY A 172 1.52 7.75 -21.21
N ARG A 173 1.95 7.87 -19.95
CA ARG A 173 1.71 6.88 -18.88
C ARG A 173 0.73 7.36 -17.80
N ARG A 174 0.24 8.60 -17.89
CA ARG A 174 -0.64 9.20 -16.87
C ARG A 174 -1.90 8.38 -16.60
N ASP A 175 -2.45 7.76 -17.62
CA ASP A 175 -3.71 6.99 -17.56
C ASP A 175 -3.52 5.56 -17.04
N GLN A 176 -2.29 5.18 -16.66
CA GLN A 176 -1.96 3.85 -16.14
C GLN A 176 -1.86 3.82 -14.61
N HIS A 177 -1.85 4.99 -13.97
CA HIS A 177 -1.51 5.12 -12.56
C HIS A 177 -2.40 6.16 -11.89
N PHE A 178 -2.94 5.83 -10.72
CA PHE A 178 -3.41 6.86 -9.81
C PHE A 178 -2.21 7.55 -9.16
N VAL A 179 -2.23 8.87 -9.05
CA VAL A 179 -1.22 9.66 -8.34
C VAL A 179 -1.86 10.31 -7.13
N ILE A 180 -1.47 9.87 -5.94
CA ILE A 180 -1.92 10.45 -4.67
C ILE A 180 -0.78 11.19 -3.98
N ILE A 181 -1.12 12.25 -3.26
CA ILE A 181 -0.14 13.10 -2.59
C ILE A 181 -0.48 13.31 -1.11
N GLY A 182 0.55 13.48 -0.29
CA GLY A 182 0.40 13.78 1.13
C GLY A 182 1.66 14.36 1.77
N GLY A 183 1.55 14.67 3.06
CA GLY A 183 2.62 15.25 3.88
C GLY A 183 2.31 16.68 4.33
N GLY A 184 3.07 17.18 5.31
CA GLY A 184 2.70 18.36 6.12
C GLY A 184 2.29 19.63 5.36
N PRO A 185 3.07 20.12 4.38
CA PRO A 185 2.72 21.30 3.59
C PRO A 185 1.75 21.02 2.43
N VAL A 186 1.36 19.76 2.20
CA VAL A 186 0.44 19.39 1.11
C VAL A 186 -0.99 19.72 1.51
N THR A 187 -1.72 20.39 0.61
CA THR A 187 -3.13 20.78 0.82
C THR A 187 -4.04 20.21 -0.27
N PRO A 188 -5.36 20.15 -0.03
CA PRO A 188 -6.34 19.83 -1.07
C PRO A 188 -6.25 20.76 -2.29
N GLU A 189 -5.97 22.04 -2.09
CA GLU A 189 -5.80 23.03 -3.16
C GLU A 189 -4.57 22.71 -4.01
N TRP A 190 -3.48 22.29 -3.37
CA TRP A 190 -2.29 21.85 -4.10
C TRP A 190 -2.60 20.61 -4.95
N ALA A 191 -3.28 19.60 -4.38
CA ALA A 191 -3.70 18.39 -5.10
C ALA A 191 -4.52 18.71 -6.36
N ARG A 192 -5.51 19.60 -6.24
CA ARG A 192 -6.29 20.10 -7.39
C ARG A 192 -5.41 20.81 -8.41
N SER A 193 -4.52 21.69 -7.95
CA SER A 193 -3.68 22.52 -8.83
C SER A 193 -2.65 21.75 -9.67
N ILE A 194 -2.30 20.53 -9.25
CA ILE A 194 -1.38 19.63 -9.97
C ILE A 194 -2.10 18.49 -10.69
N SER A 195 -3.43 18.39 -10.56
CA SER A 195 -4.23 17.27 -11.09
C SER A 195 -3.79 15.91 -10.56
N ALA A 196 -3.52 15.83 -9.25
CA ALA A 196 -3.42 14.55 -8.55
C ALA A 196 -4.80 13.87 -8.52
N ASP A 197 -4.81 12.55 -8.37
CA ASP A 197 -6.04 11.76 -8.23
C ASP A 197 -6.56 11.73 -6.78
N GLY A 198 -5.70 12.03 -5.81
CA GLY A 198 -6.18 12.15 -4.44
C GLY A 198 -5.21 12.75 -3.45
N TYR A 199 -5.78 13.07 -2.29
CA TYR A 199 -5.11 13.64 -1.14
C TYR A 199 -5.56 12.93 0.13
N GLY A 200 -4.59 12.57 0.97
CA GLY A 200 -4.81 12.11 2.34
C GLY A 200 -4.11 13.01 3.34
N ARG A 201 -4.80 13.38 4.43
CA ARG A 201 -4.23 14.21 5.49
C ARG A 201 -3.28 13.44 6.39
N ASP A 202 -3.60 12.18 6.62
CA ASP A 202 -2.81 11.25 7.44
C ASP A 202 -2.77 9.87 6.79
N ALA A 203 -2.19 8.91 7.51
CA ALA A 203 -1.95 7.59 6.97
C ALA A 203 -3.22 6.73 6.85
N ASN A 204 -4.24 6.96 7.70
CA ASN A 204 -5.54 6.29 7.59
C ASN A 204 -6.33 6.82 6.39
N ASP A 205 -6.30 8.13 6.17
CA ASP A 205 -6.85 8.74 4.96
C ASP A 205 -6.15 8.20 3.71
N ALA A 206 -4.82 8.08 3.71
CA ALA A 206 -4.08 7.53 2.58
C ALA A 206 -4.52 6.09 2.25
N ALA A 207 -4.69 5.25 3.27
CA ALA A 207 -5.15 3.87 3.10
C ALA A 207 -6.59 3.80 2.56
N THR A 208 -7.49 4.58 3.15
CA THR A 208 -8.89 4.68 2.69
C THR A 208 -8.98 5.16 1.25
N LEU A 209 -8.13 6.14 0.89
CA LEU A 209 -8.02 6.65 -0.48
C LEU A 209 -7.58 5.53 -1.43
N CYS A 210 -6.50 4.80 -1.12
CA CYS A 210 -6.04 3.68 -1.96
C CYS A 210 -7.13 2.62 -2.16
N GLN A 211 -7.83 2.21 -1.10
CA GLN A 211 -8.93 1.24 -1.22
C GLN A 211 -10.04 1.72 -2.15
N LYS A 212 -10.44 2.99 -2.03
CA LYS A 212 -11.48 3.59 -2.89
C LYS A 212 -11.05 3.67 -4.36
N LEU A 213 -9.79 4.00 -4.62
CA LEU A 213 -9.24 4.04 -5.97
C LEU A 213 -9.25 2.66 -6.62
N MET A 214 -8.93 1.61 -5.86
CA MET A 214 -8.95 0.24 -6.35
C MET A 214 -10.36 -0.37 -6.47
N ALA A 215 -11.41 0.31 -6.02
CA ALA A 215 -12.79 -0.16 -6.06
C ALA A 215 -13.49 0.04 -7.43
N GLY A 216 -12.73 -0.04 -8.54
CA GLY A 216 -13.26 0.06 -9.91
C GLY A 216 -13.30 1.47 -10.50
N LEU A 217 -12.49 2.39 -9.97
CA LEU A 217 -12.26 3.69 -10.61
C LEU A 217 -11.18 3.56 -11.70
N GLU A 218 -11.15 4.52 -12.63
CA GLU A 218 -10.13 4.59 -13.69
C GLU A 218 -9.28 5.86 -13.54
N PRO A 219 -7.95 5.77 -13.65
CA PRO A 219 -7.08 6.94 -13.69
C PRO A 219 -7.03 7.57 -15.10
N PRO A 220 -6.82 8.89 -15.21
CA PRO A 220 -6.87 9.87 -14.12
C PRO A 220 -8.31 10.17 -13.70
N LEU A 221 -8.50 10.55 -12.44
CA LEU A 221 -9.78 11.09 -11.99
C LEU A 221 -10.01 12.49 -12.57
N PRO A 222 -11.26 12.87 -12.90
CA PRO A 222 -11.58 14.22 -13.35
C PRO A 222 -11.36 15.26 -12.25
N GLU A 223 -11.55 14.87 -10.99
CA GLU A 223 -11.29 15.68 -9.80
C GLU A 223 -10.66 14.78 -8.71
N PRO A 224 -9.73 15.30 -7.90
CA PRO A 224 -9.10 14.53 -6.84
C PRO A 224 -10.09 14.10 -5.77
N LEU A 225 -9.97 12.86 -5.31
CA LEU A 225 -10.61 12.42 -4.07
C LEU A 225 -9.86 13.03 -2.88
N ILE A 226 -10.53 13.90 -2.13
CA ILE A 226 -9.97 14.56 -0.95
C ILE A 226 -10.51 13.88 0.32
N LEU A 227 -9.63 13.27 1.11
CA LEU A 227 -9.94 12.80 2.46
C LEU A 227 -9.29 13.73 3.51
N GLY A 228 -9.91 13.83 4.68
CA GLY A 228 -9.41 14.66 5.79
C GLY A 228 -9.54 16.18 5.62
N ALA A 229 -10.18 16.68 4.55
CA ALA A 229 -10.57 18.09 4.47
C ALA A 229 -11.51 18.41 5.65
N LEU A 230 -11.19 19.47 6.39
CA LEU A 230 -11.95 19.91 7.56
C LEU A 230 -13.47 19.76 7.30
N LYS A 231 -14.14 18.91 8.09
CA LYS A 231 -15.56 19.10 8.30
C LYS A 231 -15.70 20.50 8.89
N HIS A 232 -16.35 21.40 8.15
CA HIS A 232 -16.82 22.66 8.71
C HIS A 232 -17.76 22.41 9.89
#